data_AF-A0A833PH80-F1
#
_entry.id   AF-A0A833PH80-F1
#
_cell.length_a   1.000
_cell.length_b   1.000
_cell.length_c   1.000
_cell.angle_alpha   90.00
_cell.angle_beta   90.00
_cell.angle_gamma   90.00
#
_symmetry.space_group_name_H-M   'P 1'
#
loop_
_entity.id
_entity.type
_entity.pdbx_description
1 polymer ?
#
loop_
_entity_poly.entity_id
_entity_poly.type
_entity_poly.pdbx_seq_one_letter_code
_entity_poly.pdbx_strand_id
1 'polypeptide(L)'
;MIHYQQKIQRSNAAIDEYADDYEELDEIEVICLDAFSMMVSNQHKSQALVALLSAVIEVLDYYQNFSDQPKYWNAILEKEVLFQEQIMNDISTHITFDVAIYSHQYQNIEFTDLDGIS
;
A
#
# COMPACT_ATOMS: atom_id res chain seq x y z
N MET A 1 -4.73 1.86 -17.07
CA MET A 1 -4.33 3.10 -16.35
C MET A 1 -5.51 4.01 -15.97
N ILE A 2 -6.77 3.62 -16.21
CA ILE A 2 -7.98 4.45 -15.98
C ILE A 2 -8.63 4.18 -14.60
N HIS A 3 -8.45 2.98 -14.03
CA HIS A 3 -9.13 2.56 -12.80
C HIS A 3 -8.75 3.35 -11.53
N TYR A 4 -7.47 3.65 -11.33
CA TYR A 4 -7.02 4.33 -10.11
C TYR A 4 -7.53 5.77 -10.01
N GLN A 5 -7.63 6.47 -11.14
CA GLN A 5 -8.24 7.81 -11.21
C GLN A 5 -9.73 7.78 -10.91
N GLN A 6 -10.46 6.73 -11.33
CA GLN A 6 -11.86 6.53 -10.96
C GLN A 6 -12.01 6.21 -9.48
N LYS A 7 -11.12 5.41 -8.88
CA LYS A 7 -11.12 5.14 -7.43
C LYS A 7 -10.83 6.41 -6.61
N ILE A 8 -9.90 7.27 -7.04
CA ILE A 8 -9.67 8.60 -6.43
C ILE A 8 -10.90 9.50 -6.59
N GLN A 9 -11.56 9.51 -7.76
CA GLN A 9 -12.78 10.29 -7.96
C GLN A 9 -13.94 9.82 -7.09
N ARG A 10 -14.10 8.49 -6.91
CA ARG A 10 -15.08 7.90 -5.98
C ARG A 10 -14.76 8.22 -4.52
N SER A 11 -13.50 8.14 -4.11
CA SER A 11 -13.07 8.56 -2.76
C SER A 11 -13.37 10.03 -2.46
N ASN A 12 -13.19 10.92 -3.45
CA ASN A 12 -13.58 12.32 -3.31
C ASN A 12 -15.11 12.52 -3.26
N ALA A 13 -15.89 11.63 -3.88
CA ALA A 13 -17.35 11.61 -3.79
C ALA A 13 -17.87 11.01 -2.47
N ALA A 14 -17.08 10.12 -1.82
CA ALA A 14 -17.38 9.54 -0.51
C ALA A 14 -17.35 10.56 0.66
N ILE A 15 -17.02 11.83 0.40
CA ILE A 15 -17.16 12.94 1.34
C ILE A 15 -18.63 13.43 1.38
N ASP A 16 -19.49 12.98 0.46
CA ASP A 16 -20.94 13.16 0.50
C ASP A 16 -21.63 11.82 0.76
N GLU A 17 -21.77 11.47 2.04
CA GLU A 17 -22.47 10.26 2.53
C GLU A 17 -23.96 10.16 2.10
N TYR A 18 -24.50 11.20 1.46
CA TYR A 18 -25.89 11.29 0.97
C TYR A 18 -26.01 11.19 -0.56
N ALA A 19 -24.92 10.93 -1.28
CA ALA A 19 -24.96 10.69 -2.72
C ALA A 19 -25.65 9.36 -3.05
N ASP A 20 -26.55 9.35 -4.05
CA ASP A 20 -27.34 8.17 -4.46
C ASP A 20 -26.48 6.98 -4.94
N ASP A 21 -25.18 7.21 -5.21
CA ASP A 21 -24.19 6.23 -5.70
C ASP A 21 -23.03 5.98 -4.71
N TYR A 22 -23.22 6.28 -3.41
CA TYR A 22 -22.23 6.01 -2.37
C TYR A 22 -21.96 4.50 -2.23
N GLU A 23 -20.71 4.09 -2.49
CA GLU A 23 -20.16 2.77 -2.15
C GLU A 23 -19.10 2.98 -1.05
N GLU A 24 -19.23 2.25 0.06
CA GLU A 24 -18.19 2.21 1.10
C GLU A 24 -16.93 1.56 0.52
N LEU A 25 -15.78 2.21 0.71
CA LEU A 25 -14.50 1.72 0.19
C LEU A 25 -14.04 0.49 0.98
N ASP A 26 -13.47 -0.48 0.27
CA ASP A 26 -12.79 -1.60 0.92
C ASP A 26 -11.56 -1.11 1.68
N GLU A 27 -11.18 -1.81 2.77
CA GLU A 27 -10.06 -1.43 3.64
C GLU A 27 -8.73 -1.25 2.88
N ILE A 28 -8.46 -2.11 1.88
CA ILE A 28 -7.29 -1.97 0.98
C ILE A 28 -7.35 -0.66 0.19
N GLU A 29 -8.53 -0.25 -0.27
CA GLU A 29 -8.70 0.98 -1.05
C GLU A 29 -8.43 2.21 -0.18
N VAL A 30 -8.89 2.19 1.07
CA VAL A 30 -8.60 3.22 2.07
C VAL A 30 -7.09 3.32 2.31
N ILE A 31 -6.43 2.20 2.61
CA ILE A 31 -4.97 2.15 2.85
C ILE A 31 -4.20 2.74 1.66
N CYS A 32 -4.60 2.37 0.44
CA CYS A 32 -3.96 2.84 -0.79
C CYS A 32 -4.15 4.34 -1.04
N LEU A 33 -5.32 4.89 -0.71
CA LEU A 33 -5.62 6.31 -0.87
C LEU A 33 -4.90 7.17 0.17
N ASP A 34 -4.82 6.69 1.41
CA ASP A 34 -4.07 7.36 2.49
C ASP A 34 -2.57 7.41 2.17
N ALA A 35 -1.99 6.31 1.72
CA ALA A 35 -0.60 6.26 1.29
C ALA A 35 -0.32 7.26 0.16
N PHE A 36 -1.19 7.30 -0.85
CA PHE A 36 -1.05 8.22 -1.98
C PHE A 36 -1.22 9.68 -1.58
N SER A 37 -2.21 9.98 -0.73
CA SER A 37 -2.44 11.30 -0.16
C SER A 37 -1.19 11.80 0.57
N MET A 38 -0.57 10.95 1.39
CA MET A 38 0.69 11.28 2.06
C MET A 38 1.85 11.51 1.08
N MET A 39 1.95 10.74 -0.01
CA MET A 39 2.97 10.95 -1.05
C MET A 39 2.84 12.29 -1.79
N VAL A 40 1.62 12.71 -2.11
CA VAL A 40 1.36 13.96 -2.86
C VAL A 40 1.22 15.17 -1.95
N SER A 41 1.11 14.95 -0.64
CA SER A 41 1.07 16.01 0.35
C SER A 41 2.40 16.76 0.41
N ASN A 42 2.35 18.05 0.75
CA ASN A 42 3.54 18.91 0.87
C ASN A 42 4.35 18.64 2.16
N GLN A 43 4.27 17.42 2.71
CA GLN A 43 4.98 16.99 3.90
C GLN A 43 6.47 16.81 3.62
N HIS A 44 7.29 16.76 4.68
CA HIS A 44 8.71 16.49 4.52
C HIS A 44 8.93 15.11 3.89
N LYS A 45 9.90 15.00 2.96
CA LYS A 45 10.17 13.77 2.19
C LYS A 45 10.32 12.51 3.05
N SER A 46 10.82 12.63 4.27
CA SER A 46 10.96 11.51 5.22
C SER A 46 9.63 11.04 5.79
N GLN A 47 8.66 11.93 6.02
CA GLN A 47 7.32 11.55 6.51
C GLN A 47 6.53 10.81 5.44
N ALA A 48 6.63 11.26 4.18
CA ALA A 48 6.05 10.56 3.04
C ALA A 48 6.64 9.15 2.86
N LEU A 49 7.94 8.98 3.10
CA LEU A 49 8.58 7.66 3.05
C LEU A 49 8.08 6.75 4.18
N VAL A 50 8.01 7.24 5.42
CA VAL A 50 7.50 6.46 6.56
C VAL A 50 6.07 5.99 6.30
N ALA A 51 5.21 6.88 5.79
CA ALA A 51 3.85 6.55 5.42
C ALA A 51 3.74 5.41 4.40
N LEU A 52 4.56 5.47 3.36
CA LEU A 52 4.64 4.44 2.32
C LEU A 52 5.04 3.08 2.90
N LEU A 53 6.08 3.06 3.73
CA LEU A 53 6.56 1.84 4.37
C LEU A 53 5.48 1.24 5.30
N SER A 54 4.79 2.08 6.08
CA SER A 54 3.68 1.66 6.93
C SER A 54 2.50 1.11 6.14
N ALA A 55 2.11 1.75 5.03
CA ALA A 55 1.00 1.29 4.20
C ALA A 55 1.25 -0.10 3.59
N VAL A 56 2.50 -0.42 3.21
CA VAL A 56 2.84 -1.78 2.74
C VAL A 56 2.64 -2.82 3.85
N ILE A 57 3.02 -2.49 5.09
CA ILE A 57 2.78 -3.36 6.25
C ILE A 57 1.27 -3.55 6.48
N GLU A 58 0.48 -2.47 6.42
CA GLU A 58 -0.97 -2.52 6.61
C GLU A 58 -1.68 -3.39 5.57
N VAL A 59 -1.27 -3.32 4.29
CA VAL A 59 -1.81 -4.21 3.24
C VAL A 59 -1.48 -5.68 3.52
N LEU A 60 -0.25 -5.98 3.94
CA LEU A 60 0.15 -7.35 4.24
C LEU A 60 -0.54 -7.90 5.49
N ASP A 61 -0.71 -7.07 6.51
CA ASP A 61 -1.48 -7.40 7.72
C ASP A 61 -2.96 -7.66 7.38
N TYR A 62 -3.55 -6.85 6.49
CA TYR A 62 -4.89 -7.11 5.96
C TYR A 62 -4.98 -8.50 5.34
N TYR A 63 -4.11 -8.85 4.39
CA TYR A 63 -4.14 -10.19 3.80
C TYR A 63 -3.87 -11.30 4.82
N GLN A 64 -3.03 -11.06 5.82
CA GLN A 64 -2.80 -12.01 6.91
C GLN A 64 -4.06 -12.25 7.76
N ASN A 65 -4.93 -11.26 7.92
CA ASN A 65 -6.14 -11.38 8.72
C ASN A 65 -7.37 -11.85 7.92
N PHE A 66 -7.44 -11.53 6.64
CA PHE A 66 -8.67 -11.69 5.83
C PHE A 66 -8.57 -12.66 4.65
N SER A 67 -7.37 -13.09 4.24
CA SER A 67 -7.24 -14.08 3.15
C SER A 67 -7.41 -15.53 3.62
N ASP A 68 -7.56 -16.44 2.65
CA ASP A 68 -7.58 -17.89 2.89
C ASP A 68 -6.21 -18.48 3.28
N GLN A 69 -5.13 -17.69 3.23
CA GLN A 69 -3.76 -18.16 3.47
C GLN A 69 -3.00 -17.33 4.52
N PRO A 70 -3.52 -17.17 5.75
CA PRO A 70 -2.96 -16.27 6.76
C PRO A 70 -1.48 -16.56 7.11
N LYS A 71 -1.08 -17.85 7.12
CA LYS A 71 0.31 -18.26 7.40
C LYS A 71 1.29 -17.85 6.30
N TYR A 72 0.84 -17.85 5.04
CA TYR A 72 1.65 -17.43 3.90
C TYR A 72 1.92 -15.93 4.00
N TRP A 73 0.88 -15.14 4.24
CA TRP A 73 0.99 -13.69 4.39
C TRP A 73 1.77 -13.26 5.63
N ASN A 74 1.63 -13.95 6.76
CA ASN A 74 2.49 -13.70 7.93
C ASN A 74 3.98 -13.89 7.58
N ALA A 75 4.32 -14.93 6.82
CA ALA A 75 5.70 -15.15 6.40
C ALA A 75 6.22 -14.09 5.40
N ILE A 76 5.33 -13.46 4.64
CA ILE A 76 5.67 -12.30 3.79
C ILE A 76 5.85 -11.05 4.66
N LEU A 77 4.94 -10.80 5.60
CA LEU A 77 4.99 -9.66 6.52
C LEU A 77 6.29 -9.66 7.35
N GLU A 78 6.70 -10.81 7.89
CA GLU A 78 7.98 -10.95 8.60
C GLU A 78 9.18 -10.58 7.71
N LYS A 79 9.17 -10.98 6.43
CA LYS A 79 10.23 -10.63 5.47
C LYS A 79 10.20 -9.15 5.12
N GLU A 80 9.01 -8.56 5.02
CA GLU A 80 8.86 -7.14 4.72
C GLU A 80 9.43 -6.27 5.84
N VAL A 81 9.13 -6.58 7.10
CA VAL A 81 9.68 -5.83 8.25
C VAL A 81 11.21 -5.83 8.21
N LEU A 82 11.83 -6.99 8.02
CA LEU A 82 13.29 -7.11 7.91
C LEU A 82 13.86 -6.36 6.70
N PHE A 83 13.13 -6.36 5.58
CA PHE A 83 13.52 -5.64 4.37
C PHE A 83 13.45 -4.13 4.56
N GLN A 84 12.40 -3.61 5.18
CA GLN A 84 12.26 -2.19 5.50
C GLN A 84 13.31 -1.73 6.51
N GLU A 85 13.66 -2.55 7.50
CA GLU A 85 14.79 -2.27 8.40
C GLU A 85 16.11 -2.11 7.62
N GLN A 86 16.37 -2.98 6.64
CA GLN A 86 17.56 -2.87 5.78
C GLN A 86 17.53 -1.57 4.95
N ILE A 87 16.39 -1.21 4.36
CA ILE A 87 16.22 0.05 3.63
C ILE A 87 16.55 1.25 4.51
N MET A 88 16.03 1.28 5.75
CA MET A 88 16.29 2.37 6.68
C MET A 88 17.77 2.46 7.05
N ASN A 89 18.44 1.32 7.21
CA ASN A 89 19.89 1.27 7.44
C ASN A 89 20.68 1.79 6.23
N ASP A 90 20.31 1.41 5.02
CA ASP A 90 20.98 1.85 3.78
C ASP A 90 20.82 3.36 3.54
N ILE A 91 19.62 3.90 3.82
CA ILE A 91 19.37 5.35 3.79
C ILE A 91 20.22 6.07 4.83
N SER A 92 20.30 5.55 6.06
CA SER A 92 21.08 6.17 7.14
C SER A 92 22.58 6.24 6.82
N THR A 93 23.07 5.29 6.02
CA THR A 93 24.48 5.17 5.62
C THR A 93 24.81 5.89 4.30
N HIS A 94 23.86 6.66 3.74
CA HIS A 94 24.02 7.42 2.49
C HIS A 94 24.36 6.55 1.26
N ILE A 95 23.95 5.28 1.28
CA ILE A 95 24.05 4.41 0.10
C ILE A 95 23.03 4.89 -0.94
N THR A 96 23.41 4.84 -2.22
CA THR A 96 22.50 5.21 -3.32
C THR A 96 21.36 4.20 -3.37
N PHE A 97 20.14 4.67 -3.15
CA PHE A 97 18.94 3.85 -3.10
C PHE A 97 18.40 3.55 -4.51
N ASP A 98 18.34 2.28 -4.91
CA ASP A 98 17.70 1.87 -6.16
C ASP A 98 16.17 1.82 -5.96
N VAL A 99 15.47 2.69 -6.67
CA VAL A 99 14.01 2.78 -6.62
C VAL A 99 13.29 1.54 -7.16
N ALA A 100 13.97 0.66 -7.90
CA ALA A 100 13.40 -0.58 -8.42
C ALA A 100 13.34 -1.72 -7.37
N ILE A 101 13.91 -1.52 -6.18
CA ILE A 101 14.09 -2.58 -5.17
C ILE A 101 12.76 -3.25 -4.75
N TYR A 102 11.68 -2.48 -4.63
CA TYR A 102 10.34 -3.01 -4.34
C TYR A 102 9.76 -3.81 -5.50
N SER A 103 10.01 -3.39 -6.75
CA SER A 103 9.58 -4.17 -7.90
C SER A 103 10.23 -5.55 -7.91
N HIS A 104 11.51 -5.66 -7.52
CA HIS A 104 12.19 -6.94 -7.42
C HIS A 104 11.70 -7.80 -6.25
N GLN A 105 11.38 -7.17 -5.12
CA GLN A 105 10.89 -7.86 -3.93
C GLN A 105 9.56 -8.58 -4.18
N TYR A 106 8.64 -7.91 -4.87
CA TYR A 106 7.27 -8.40 -5.09
C TYR A 106 7.05 -9.13 -6.42
N GLN A 107 8.08 -9.26 -7.26
CA GLN A 107 7.94 -9.84 -8.61
C GLN A 107 7.39 -11.28 -8.66
N ASN A 108 7.50 -12.03 -7.56
CA ASN A 108 7.07 -13.43 -7.47
C ASN A 108 5.93 -13.64 -6.45
N ILE A 109 5.31 -12.55 -5.98
CA ILE A 109 4.18 -12.63 -5.05
C ILE A 109 2.90 -12.51 -5.87
N GLU A 110 2.05 -13.53 -5.80
CA GLU A 110 0.74 -13.53 -6.45
C GLU A 110 -0.30 -12.90 -5.52
N PHE A 111 -0.94 -11.83 -5.99
CA PHE A 111 -2.06 -11.19 -5.33
C PHE A 111 -3.36 -11.74 -5.95
N THR A 112 -3.83 -12.88 -5.44
CA THR A 112 -4.94 -13.65 -6.02
C THR A 112 -6.28 -12.92 -6.06
N ASP A 113 -6.48 -11.87 -5.26
CA ASP A 113 -7.76 -11.16 -5.16
C ASP A 113 -7.86 -9.92 -6.08
N LEU A 114 -6.81 -9.61 -6.85
CA LEU A 114 -6.85 -8.50 -7.82
C LEU A 114 -7.59 -8.86 -9.12
N ASP A 115 -7.88 -10.15 -9.36
CA ASP A 115 -8.59 -10.64 -10.54
C ASP A 115 -10.11 -10.40 -10.50
N GLY A 116 -10.64 -9.90 -9.38
CA GLY A 116 -12.07 -9.58 -9.19
C GLY A 116 -12.53 -8.26 -9.83
N ILE A 117 -11.65 -7.51 -10.49
CA ILE A 117 -11.98 -6.24 -11.15
C ILE A 117 -11.91 -6.45 -12.67
N SER A 118 -12.92 -7.17 -13.22
CA SER A 118 -13.13 -7.31 -14.67
C SER A 118 -14.20 -6.35 -15.17
#